data_AF-A0A7S1GP13-F1
#
_entry.id   AF-A0A7S1GP13-F1
#
_cell.length_a   1.000
_cell.length_b   1.000
_cell.length_c   1.000
_cell.angle_alpha   90.00
_cell.angle_beta   90.00
_cell.angle_gamma   90.00
#
_symmetry.space_group_name_H-M   'P 1'
#
loop_
_entity.id
_entity.type
_entity.pdbx_description
1 polymer ?
#
loop_
_entity_poly.entity_id
_entity_poly.type
_entity_poly.pdbx_seq_one_letter_code
_entity_poly.pdbx_strand_id
1 'polypeptide(L)'
;DDQEAHKVKMNKLLLTMLLVGAMVPKQSNLVMAANSVRQLQGQEEICFVGYVMDVYCIDRGTLLDNWPPVQTLEGPNLHSLHCLVDVGQCYTSGFEMLMDPPVGSSNQTYGRALRLDQSGNQEMLSFARRSGRPSQQGSNCFTCTGELDNQDTGFRATVRGFLVPGSGDPPTIQVTNITAASDGCDGNMYVPGNNNNTNTTSSSSNS
;
A
#
# COMPACT_ATOMS: atom_id res chain seq x y z
N ASP A 1 -17.34 23.83 72.26
CA ASP A 1 -16.14 22.96 72.14
C ASP A 1 -15.61 23.06 70.70
N ASP A 2 -15.21 24.22 70.19
CA ASP A 2 -14.19 25.19 70.65
C ASP A 2 -12.75 24.67 70.70
N GLN A 3 -11.93 25.44 69.99
CA GLN A 3 -10.46 25.63 70.03
C GLN A 3 -9.60 24.66 69.20
N GLU A 4 -8.97 25.05 68.07
CA GLU A 4 -8.12 26.23 67.76
C GLU A 4 -6.70 26.10 68.33
N ALA A 5 -5.70 26.00 67.43
CA ALA A 5 -4.32 26.48 67.57
C ALA A 5 -3.50 26.03 66.33
N HIS A 6 -2.63 26.81 65.69
CA HIS A 6 -2.22 28.19 65.88
C HIS A 6 -1.50 28.67 64.60
N LYS A 7 -1.51 29.99 64.42
CA LYS A 7 -1.10 30.79 63.27
C LYS A 7 0.25 31.47 63.54
N VAL A 8 1.16 31.56 62.55
CA VAL A 8 2.21 32.61 62.45
C VAL A 8 2.52 32.85 60.95
N LYS A 9 1.92 33.85 60.28
CA LYS A 9 2.34 35.25 60.01
C LYS A 9 3.68 35.47 59.25
N MET A 10 3.52 35.75 57.95
CA MET A 10 4.16 36.74 57.04
C MET A 10 5.41 37.52 57.49
N ASN A 11 6.41 37.69 56.59
CA ASN A 11 6.65 38.96 55.85
C ASN A 11 7.78 38.92 54.78
N LYS A 12 7.53 39.62 53.67
CA LYS A 12 8.39 40.36 52.71
C LYS A 12 9.92 40.17 52.73
N LEU A 13 10.54 39.99 51.54
CA LEU A 13 11.28 41.05 50.82
C LEU A 13 11.84 40.56 49.45
N LEU A 14 11.75 41.45 48.46
CA LEU A 14 12.22 41.38 47.07
C LEU A 14 13.76 41.53 47.00
N LEU A 15 14.49 40.77 46.16
CA LEU A 15 15.59 41.31 45.33
C LEU A 15 16.12 40.36 44.24
N THR A 16 16.12 40.91 43.03
CA THR A 16 16.78 40.61 41.74
C THR A 16 18.19 40.00 41.75
N MET A 17 18.50 39.05 40.84
CA MET A 17 19.17 39.29 39.53
C MET A 17 19.67 37.99 38.84
N LEU A 18 19.39 37.93 37.53
CA LEU A 18 20.10 37.31 36.40
C LEU A 18 21.11 36.16 36.61
N LEU A 19 20.90 35.07 35.87
CA LEU A 19 21.93 34.55 34.94
C LEU A 19 21.30 33.77 33.78
N VAL A 20 21.75 34.13 32.60
CA VAL A 20 21.39 33.63 31.27
C VAL A 20 22.03 32.24 31.06
N GLY A 21 21.20 31.25 30.74
CA GLY A 21 21.63 29.95 30.20
C GLY A 21 21.01 29.76 28.83
N ALA A 22 21.84 29.85 27.79
CA ALA A 22 21.45 29.83 26.40
C ALA A 22 21.18 28.40 25.87
N MET A 23 20.37 28.33 24.80
CA MET A 23 20.31 27.32 23.73
C MET A 23 19.72 25.93 24.05
N VAL A 24 18.55 25.63 23.47
CA VAL A 24 18.44 24.82 22.22
C VAL A 24 17.18 25.28 21.45
N PRO A 25 17.27 25.74 20.19
CA PRO A 25 16.08 25.86 19.36
C PRO A 25 15.54 24.47 19.06
N LYS A 26 14.31 24.21 19.52
CA LYS A 26 13.51 23.04 19.15
C LYS A 26 13.35 23.06 17.63
N GLN A 27 14.14 22.26 16.91
CA GLN A 27 13.99 22.12 15.47
C GLN A 27 12.63 21.47 15.19
N SER A 28 11.70 22.30 14.74
CA SER A 28 10.41 21.88 14.21
C SER A 28 10.64 21.08 12.94
N ASN A 29 10.55 19.75 13.02
CA ASN A 29 10.51 18.83 11.88
C ASN A 29 9.19 18.95 11.08
N LEU A 30 8.74 20.17 10.76
CA LEU A 30 7.49 20.44 10.06
C LEU A 30 7.68 20.71 8.56
N VAL A 31 8.92 20.65 8.03
CA VAL A 31 9.20 21.06 6.64
C VAL A 31 9.33 19.88 5.66
N MET A 32 9.37 18.62 6.13
CA MET A 32 9.44 17.46 5.21
C MET A 32 8.10 17.13 4.53
N ALA A 33 6.95 17.41 5.17
CA ALA A 33 5.63 17.04 4.64
C ALA A 33 5.12 17.96 3.52
N ALA A 34 5.60 19.20 3.43
CA ALA A 34 5.12 20.17 2.44
C ALA A 34 5.77 20.00 1.05
N ASN A 35 6.95 19.36 0.98
CA ASN A 35 7.66 19.16 -0.28
C ASN A 35 7.15 17.93 -1.07
N SER A 36 6.72 16.87 -0.37
CA SER A 36 6.10 15.70 -1.03
C SER A 36 4.75 16.05 -1.65
N VAL A 37 3.96 16.93 -1.02
CA VAL A 37 2.67 17.38 -1.55
C VAL A 37 2.81 18.24 -2.82
N ARG A 38 3.92 18.98 -2.99
CA ARG A 38 4.17 19.78 -4.20
C ARG A 38 4.69 18.97 -5.40
N GLN A 39 5.25 17.77 -5.19
CA GLN A 39 5.72 16.93 -6.30
C GLN A 39 4.59 16.18 -7.04
N LEU A 40 3.41 16.06 -6.44
CA LEU A 40 2.23 15.43 -7.06
C LEU A 40 1.37 16.43 -7.85
N GLN A 41 1.64 17.73 -7.74
CA GLN A 41 0.88 18.76 -8.46
C GLN A 41 1.25 18.73 -9.95
N GLY A 42 0.47 17.97 -10.73
CA GLY A 42 0.61 17.82 -12.18
C GLY A 42 0.74 16.37 -12.67
N GLN A 43 0.69 15.38 -11.77
CA GLN A 43 0.65 13.97 -12.17
C GLN A 43 -0.78 13.50 -12.34
N GLU A 44 -1.01 12.73 -13.40
CA GLU A 44 -2.27 12.04 -13.64
C GLU A 44 -2.39 10.84 -12.69
N GLU A 45 -3.55 10.67 -12.07
CA GLU A 45 -3.86 9.46 -11.33
C GLU A 45 -4.03 8.32 -12.33
N ILE A 46 -3.26 7.26 -12.14
CA ILE A 46 -3.32 6.06 -12.95
C ILE A 46 -4.22 5.02 -12.31
N CYS A 47 -4.69 4.09 -13.12
CA CYS A 47 -5.42 2.90 -12.71
C CYS A 47 -4.75 1.64 -13.25
N PHE A 48 -4.71 0.57 -12.46
CA PHE A 48 -4.14 -0.72 -12.91
C PHE A 48 -4.90 -1.90 -12.31
N VAL A 49 -5.16 -2.91 -13.13
CA VAL A 49 -5.79 -4.18 -12.72
C VAL A 49 -4.82 -5.31 -12.96
N GLY A 50 -4.61 -6.18 -11.97
CA GLY A 50 -3.66 -7.27 -12.10
C GLY A 50 -3.74 -8.26 -10.95
N TYR A 51 -2.93 -9.33 -11.05
CA TYR A 51 -2.70 -10.18 -9.89
C TYR A 51 -1.91 -9.42 -8.84
N VAL A 52 -2.31 -9.58 -7.58
CA VAL A 52 -1.56 -9.10 -6.44
C VAL A 52 -0.63 -10.23 -6.00
N MET A 53 0.64 -9.92 -5.84
CA MET A 53 1.65 -10.90 -5.46
C MET A 53 2.57 -10.32 -4.40
N ASP A 54 2.94 -11.11 -3.40
CA ASP A 54 3.97 -10.69 -2.44
C ASP A 54 5.37 -10.75 -3.08
N VAL A 55 6.22 -9.80 -2.71
CA VAL A 55 7.60 -9.71 -3.23
C VAL A 55 8.42 -10.96 -2.88
N TYR A 56 8.15 -11.59 -1.73
CA TYR A 56 8.85 -12.80 -1.31
C TYR A 56 8.66 -13.97 -2.29
N CYS A 57 7.43 -14.27 -2.72
CA CYS A 57 7.17 -15.31 -3.71
C CYS A 57 7.73 -14.93 -5.10
N ILE A 58 7.76 -13.65 -5.45
CA ILE A 58 8.43 -13.17 -6.67
C ILE A 58 9.93 -13.47 -6.60
N ASP A 59 10.60 -13.05 -5.53
CA ASP A 59 12.05 -13.18 -5.37
C ASP A 59 12.50 -14.65 -5.25
N ARG A 60 11.67 -15.50 -4.64
CA ARG A 60 11.88 -16.95 -4.59
C ARG A 60 11.74 -17.61 -5.97
N GLY A 61 10.99 -16.99 -6.89
CA GLY A 61 10.67 -17.55 -8.22
C GLY A 61 9.61 -18.65 -8.22
N THR A 62 9.15 -19.11 -7.05
CA THR A 62 8.10 -20.13 -6.91
C THR A 62 7.15 -19.80 -5.76
N LEU A 63 5.89 -20.21 -5.91
CA LEU A 63 4.87 -20.08 -4.86
C LEU A 63 5.24 -20.92 -3.64
N LEU A 64 5.23 -20.29 -2.47
CA LEU A 64 5.64 -20.91 -1.21
C LEU A 64 4.71 -22.05 -0.78
N ASP A 65 3.44 -21.95 -1.14
CA ASP A 65 2.34 -22.80 -0.68
C ASP A 65 1.94 -23.91 -1.67
N ASN A 66 2.69 -24.08 -2.77
CA ASN A 66 2.39 -25.09 -3.79
C ASN A 66 3.44 -26.21 -3.85
N TRP A 67 2.95 -27.45 -3.90
CA TRP A 67 3.72 -28.64 -4.24
C TRP A 67 2.96 -29.50 -5.26
N PRO A 68 3.53 -29.82 -6.44
CA PRO A 68 4.87 -29.46 -6.91
C PRO A 68 5.07 -27.94 -7.08
N PRO A 69 6.33 -27.44 -7.08
CA PRO A 69 6.60 -26.00 -7.17
C PRO A 69 6.00 -25.39 -8.44
N VAL A 70 5.29 -24.27 -8.27
CA VAL A 70 4.72 -23.47 -9.35
C VAL A 70 5.55 -22.21 -9.50
N GLN A 71 5.98 -21.88 -10.73
CA GLN A 71 6.69 -20.62 -11.00
C GLN A 71 5.76 -19.44 -10.76
N THR A 72 6.18 -18.48 -9.93
CA THR A 72 5.32 -17.38 -9.45
C THR A 72 4.75 -16.54 -10.59
N LEU A 73 5.58 -16.24 -11.60
CA LEU A 73 5.18 -15.43 -12.75
C LEU A 73 4.49 -16.26 -13.85
N GLU A 74 4.34 -17.57 -13.72
CA GLU A 74 3.59 -18.40 -14.68
C GLU A 74 2.24 -18.86 -14.13
N GLY A 75 2.14 -19.03 -12.81
CA GLY A 75 0.92 -19.49 -12.14
C GLY A 75 0.45 -18.61 -11.00
N PRO A 76 0.39 -17.27 -11.11
CA PRO A 76 -0.06 -16.40 -10.02
C PRO A 76 -1.51 -16.69 -9.60
N ASN A 77 -2.31 -17.29 -10.48
CA ASN A 77 -3.68 -17.73 -10.20
C ASN A 77 -3.77 -18.85 -9.15
N LEU A 78 -2.66 -19.53 -8.85
CA LEU A 78 -2.59 -20.62 -7.89
C LEU A 78 -2.12 -20.17 -6.50
N HIS A 79 -1.71 -18.92 -6.35
CA HIS A 79 -1.26 -18.37 -5.08
C HIS A 79 -2.43 -18.20 -4.12
N SER A 80 -2.38 -18.84 -2.95
CA SER A 80 -3.48 -18.76 -2.00
C SER A 80 -3.49 -17.45 -1.23
N LEU A 81 -4.69 -17.01 -0.83
CA LEU A 81 -4.85 -15.91 0.10
C LEU A 81 -4.22 -16.19 1.47
N HIS A 82 -4.22 -17.45 1.92
CA HIS A 82 -3.50 -17.83 3.14
C HIS A 82 -2.02 -17.41 3.03
N CYS A 83 -1.34 -17.79 1.95
CA CYS A 83 0.04 -17.43 1.77
C CYS A 83 0.21 -15.91 1.59
N LEU A 84 -0.68 -15.28 0.83
CA LEU A 84 -0.61 -13.85 0.56
C LEU A 84 -0.82 -12.96 1.81
N VAL A 85 -1.66 -13.38 2.78
CA VAL A 85 -2.10 -12.48 3.88
C VAL A 85 -1.91 -13.02 5.32
N ASP A 86 -1.69 -14.32 5.53
CA ASP A 86 -1.45 -14.89 6.86
C ASP A 86 0.03 -15.17 7.12
N VAL A 87 0.78 -15.52 6.07
CA VAL A 87 2.18 -15.93 6.19
C VAL A 87 3.07 -14.70 6.31
N GLY A 88 3.64 -14.50 7.51
CA GLY A 88 4.43 -13.32 7.88
C GLY A 88 5.43 -12.87 6.83
N GLN A 89 6.32 -13.77 6.38
CA GLN A 89 7.35 -13.44 5.39
C GLN A 89 6.79 -13.00 4.03
N CYS A 90 5.59 -13.44 3.66
CA CYS A 90 4.94 -13.06 2.41
C CYS A 90 4.42 -11.63 2.52
N TYR A 91 3.43 -11.36 3.37
CA TYR A 91 2.81 -10.02 3.41
C TYR A 91 3.75 -8.91 3.91
N THR A 92 4.76 -9.24 4.73
CA THR A 92 5.74 -8.22 5.20
C THR A 92 6.75 -7.82 4.14
N SER A 93 6.90 -8.60 3.06
CA SER A 93 7.77 -8.26 1.93
C SER A 93 7.21 -7.15 1.03
N GLY A 94 5.95 -6.78 1.24
CA GLY A 94 5.20 -5.86 0.38
C GLY A 94 4.60 -6.57 -0.82
N PHE A 95 3.82 -5.82 -1.61
CA PHE A 95 3.07 -6.33 -2.74
C PHE A 95 3.45 -5.65 -4.05
N GLU A 96 3.31 -6.42 -5.11
CA GLU A 96 3.36 -5.96 -6.48
C GLU A 96 2.11 -6.36 -7.25
N MET A 97 1.79 -5.54 -8.24
CA MET A 97 0.77 -5.84 -9.23
C MET A 97 1.45 -6.46 -10.44
N LEU A 98 0.93 -7.59 -10.91
CA LEU A 98 1.39 -8.25 -12.12
C LEU A 98 0.50 -7.91 -13.31
N MET A 99 1.11 -7.59 -14.45
CA MET A 99 0.43 -7.43 -15.73
C MET A 99 0.26 -8.78 -16.43
N ASP A 100 -0.87 -8.92 -17.11
CA ASP A 100 -1.14 -10.07 -17.97
C ASP A 100 -0.08 -10.18 -19.08
N PRO A 101 0.28 -11.40 -19.51
CA PRO A 101 1.12 -11.59 -20.68
C PRO A 101 0.51 -10.90 -21.91
N PRO A 102 1.32 -10.43 -22.87
CA PRO A 102 0.80 -9.84 -24.10
C PRO A 102 -0.16 -10.81 -24.82
N VAL A 103 -1.30 -10.27 -25.27
CA VAL A 103 -2.31 -11.07 -26.00
C VAL A 103 -1.67 -11.73 -27.21
N GLY A 104 -1.87 -13.05 -27.35
CA GLY A 104 -1.30 -13.85 -28.43
C GLY A 104 0.15 -14.28 -28.23
N SER A 105 0.78 -13.97 -27.09
CA SER A 105 2.08 -14.51 -26.73
C SER A 105 2.01 -16.02 -26.49
N SER A 106 2.99 -16.77 -27.01
CA SER A 106 3.20 -18.17 -26.66
C SER A 106 3.81 -18.34 -25.27
N ASN A 107 4.38 -17.27 -24.70
CA ASN A 107 4.88 -17.21 -23.35
C ASN A 107 3.81 -16.61 -22.43
N GLN A 108 3.32 -17.40 -21.47
CA GLN A 108 2.28 -17.00 -20.50
C GLN A 108 2.87 -16.40 -19.21
N THR A 109 4.11 -15.90 -19.26
CA THR A 109 4.76 -15.25 -18.11
C THR A 109 4.17 -13.86 -17.89
N TYR A 110 3.65 -13.64 -16.68
CA TYR A 110 3.16 -12.36 -16.19
C TYR A 110 4.32 -11.40 -15.92
N GLY A 111 4.13 -10.13 -16.25
CA GLY A 111 5.12 -9.09 -16.01
C GLY A 111 4.91 -8.41 -14.65
N ARG A 112 5.98 -7.88 -14.05
CA ARG A 112 5.88 -7.02 -12.86
C ARG A 112 5.53 -5.60 -13.31
N ALA A 113 4.42 -5.05 -12.84
CA ALA A 113 3.90 -3.77 -13.34
C ALA A 113 4.10 -2.61 -12.36
N LEU A 114 3.74 -2.83 -11.09
CA LEU A 114 3.78 -1.81 -10.05
C LEU A 114 4.22 -2.42 -8.74
N ARG A 115 4.96 -1.65 -7.94
CA ARG A 115 5.17 -1.92 -6.51
C ARG A 115 4.31 -1.00 -5.67
N LEU A 116 3.62 -1.52 -4.68
CA LEU A 116 2.83 -0.67 -3.79
C LEU A 116 3.73 0.01 -2.75
N ASP A 117 3.43 1.27 -2.44
CA ASP A 117 4.07 1.99 -1.35
C ASP A 117 3.66 1.45 0.03
N GLN A 118 4.23 2.00 1.09
CA GLN A 118 3.97 1.48 2.44
C GLN A 118 2.48 1.59 2.84
N SER A 119 1.80 2.68 2.46
CA SER A 119 0.36 2.84 2.73
C SER A 119 -0.45 1.84 1.91
N GLY A 120 -0.17 1.75 0.60
CA GLY A 120 -0.81 0.79 -0.30
C GLY A 120 -0.62 -0.67 0.13
N ASN A 121 0.53 -1.03 0.72
CA ASN A 121 0.73 -2.37 1.26
C ASN A 121 -0.21 -2.69 2.43
N GLN A 122 -0.44 -1.73 3.33
CA GLN A 122 -1.36 -1.90 4.46
C GLN A 122 -2.82 -1.99 3.99
N GLU A 123 -3.19 -1.11 3.05
CA GLU A 123 -4.52 -1.12 2.45
C GLU A 123 -4.78 -2.41 1.67
N MET A 124 -3.82 -2.86 0.86
CA MET A 124 -3.94 -4.10 0.08
C MET A 124 -4.07 -5.31 0.99
N LEU A 125 -3.28 -5.39 2.07
CA LEU A 125 -3.41 -6.48 3.05
C LEU A 125 -4.81 -6.50 3.69
N SER A 126 -5.32 -5.33 4.07
CA SER A 126 -6.67 -5.22 4.65
C SER A 126 -7.75 -5.59 3.63
N PHE A 127 -7.60 -5.15 2.38
CA PHE A 127 -8.55 -5.44 1.30
C PHE A 127 -8.55 -6.93 0.97
N ALA A 128 -7.39 -7.55 0.80
CA ALA A 128 -7.24 -8.99 0.53
C ALA A 128 -7.83 -9.87 1.64
N ARG A 129 -7.67 -9.50 2.93
CA ARG A 129 -8.32 -10.19 4.05
C ARG A 129 -9.84 -10.09 4.02
N ARG A 130 -10.39 -8.97 3.57
CA ARG A 130 -11.84 -8.79 3.42
C ARG A 130 -12.39 -9.57 2.23
N SER A 131 -11.60 -9.71 1.18
CA SER A 131 -11.93 -10.53 0.02
C SER A 131 -11.84 -12.02 0.29
N GLY A 132 -10.84 -12.48 1.02
CA GLY A 132 -10.61 -13.91 1.13
C GLY A 132 -11.70 -14.68 1.89
N ARG A 133 -11.93 -15.93 1.47
CA ARG A 133 -12.83 -16.84 2.16
C ARG A 133 -12.27 -17.15 3.55
N PRO A 134 -13.05 -17.03 4.63
CA PRO A 134 -12.56 -17.29 5.98
C PRO A 134 -12.45 -18.80 6.27
N SER A 135 -11.57 -19.18 7.19
CA SER A 135 -11.34 -20.59 7.54
C SER A 135 -12.59 -21.34 8.03
N GLN A 136 -13.56 -20.63 8.63
CA GLN A 136 -14.83 -21.23 9.06
C GLN A 136 -15.70 -21.70 7.87
N GLN A 137 -15.37 -21.25 6.65
CA GLN A 137 -16.01 -21.65 5.40
C GLN A 137 -15.15 -22.63 4.57
N GLY A 138 -14.16 -23.27 5.19
CA GLY A 138 -13.37 -24.34 4.56
C GLY A 138 -12.15 -23.89 3.77
N SER A 139 -11.69 -22.64 3.95
CA SER A 139 -10.38 -22.19 3.45
C SER A 139 -9.28 -22.36 4.50
N ASN A 140 -8.02 -22.14 4.10
CA ASN A 140 -6.89 -22.07 5.04
C ASN A 140 -6.57 -20.63 5.48
N CYS A 141 -7.36 -19.62 5.07
CA CYS A 141 -7.09 -18.25 5.44
C CYS A 141 -7.70 -17.92 6.81
N PHE A 142 -6.87 -17.73 7.82
CA PHE A 142 -7.26 -17.50 9.20
C PHE A 142 -7.55 -16.03 9.51
N THR A 143 -6.90 -15.10 8.80
CA THR A 143 -7.17 -13.66 8.95
C THR A 143 -8.22 -13.12 7.98
N CYS A 144 -8.70 -13.96 7.07
CA CYS A 144 -9.74 -13.59 6.12
C CYS A 144 -11.13 -13.53 6.76
N THR A 145 -12.02 -12.72 6.19
CA THR A 145 -13.39 -12.49 6.71
C THR A 145 -14.49 -12.78 5.70
N GLY A 146 -14.22 -12.75 4.39
CA GLY A 146 -15.19 -13.05 3.34
C GLY A 146 -16.26 -11.98 3.13
N GLU A 147 -16.00 -10.75 3.56
CA GLU A 147 -16.93 -9.62 3.47
C GLU A 147 -17.24 -9.19 2.02
N LEU A 148 -16.33 -9.46 1.07
CA LEU A 148 -16.45 -8.98 -0.32
C LEU A 148 -16.81 -10.09 -1.31
N ASP A 149 -15.95 -11.09 -1.51
CA ASP A 149 -16.06 -12.03 -2.65
C ASP A 149 -15.64 -13.48 -2.36
N ASN A 150 -15.18 -13.80 -1.14
CA ASN A 150 -14.78 -15.13 -0.69
C ASN A 150 -13.79 -15.84 -1.63
N GLN A 151 -12.75 -15.13 -2.07
CA GLN A 151 -11.70 -15.70 -2.92
C GLN A 151 -10.81 -16.69 -2.13
N ASP A 152 -10.22 -17.67 -2.81
CA ASP A 152 -9.25 -18.60 -2.20
C ASP A 152 -7.84 -18.45 -2.78
N THR A 153 -7.74 -18.31 -4.09
CA THR A 153 -6.47 -18.24 -4.83
C THR A 153 -6.54 -17.20 -5.94
N GLY A 154 -5.37 -16.78 -6.43
CA GLY A 154 -5.28 -15.95 -7.63
C GLY A 154 -5.85 -14.56 -7.43
N PHE A 155 -5.45 -13.91 -6.33
CA PHE A 155 -6.01 -12.62 -5.97
C PHE A 155 -5.74 -11.57 -7.03
N ARG A 156 -6.81 -10.93 -7.52
CA ARG A 156 -6.72 -9.77 -8.41
C ARG A 156 -7.41 -8.58 -7.77
N ALA A 157 -6.86 -7.41 -8.00
CA ALA A 157 -7.41 -6.15 -7.53
C ALA A 157 -7.22 -5.04 -8.57
N THR A 158 -8.02 -3.99 -8.42
CA THR A 158 -7.83 -2.72 -9.10
C THR A 158 -7.16 -1.76 -8.13
N VAL A 159 -6.06 -1.13 -8.54
CA VAL A 159 -5.38 -0.07 -7.78
C VAL A 159 -5.41 1.24 -8.53
N ARG A 160 -5.62 2.33 -7.80
CA ARG A 160 -5.49 3.71 -8.30
C ARG A 160 -4.46 4.46 -7.49
N GLY A 161 -3.80 5.43 -8.12
CA GLY A 161 -2.81 6.24 -7.43
C GLY A 161 -1.85 6.96 -8.37
N PHE A 162 -0.74 7.44 -7.81
CA PHE A 162 0.24 8.24 -8.53
C PHE A 162 1.60 7.52 -8.59
N LEU A 163 2.24 7.52 -9.75
CA LEU A 163 3.58 6.95 -9.89
C LEU A 163 4.61 7.83 -9.17
N VAL A 164 5.40 7.22 -8.30
CA VAL A 164 6.53 7.89 -7.65
C VAL A 164 7.68 8.01 -8.67
N PRO A 165 8.09 9.21 -9.10
CA PRO A 165 9.15 9.35 -10.10
C PRO A 165 10.47 8.75 -9.65
N GLY A 166 11.12 7.96 -10.52
CA GLY A 166 12.45 7.39 -10.26
C GLY A 166 12.48 6.25 -9.24
N SER A 167 11.34 5.65 -8.92
CA SER A 167 11.18 4.66 -7.83
C SER A 167 11.61 3.21 -8.15
N GLY A 168 12.40 2.99 -9.20
CA GLY A 168 12.95 1.68 -9.57
C GLY A 168 12.11 0.93 -10.60
N ASP A 169 12.38 -0.37 -10.72
CA ASP A 169 11.73 -1.30 -11.65
C ASP A 169 11.24 -2.56 -10.89
N PRO A 170 9.92 -2.80 -10.77
CA PRO A 170 8.83 -1.96 -11.29
C PRO A 170 8.75 -0.62 -10.55
N PRO A 171 8.13 0.41 -11.16
CA PRO A 171 7.91 1.68 -10.48
C PRO A 171 6.95 1.51 -9.30
N THR A 172 7.17 2.32 -8.27
CA THR A 172 6.32 2.40 -7.09
C THR A 172 5.11 3.28 -7.36
N ILE A 173 3.93 2.84 -6.94
CA ILE A 173 2.70 3.63 -6.91
C ILE A 173 2.39 4.04 -5.48
N GLN A 174 2.10 5.32 -5.29
CA GLN A 174 1.43 5.81 -4.10
C GLN A 174 -0.07 5.54 -4.24
N VAL A 175 -0.56 4.53 -3.54
CA VAL A 175 -1.95 4.07 -3.68
C VAL A 175 -2.91 5.07 -3.04
N THR A 176 -3.98 5.39 -3.75
CA THR A 176 -5.09 6.23 -3.27
C THR A 176 -6.37 5.42 -3.06
N ASN A 177 -6.54 4.32 -3.80
CA ASN A 177 -7.71 3.48 -3.71
C ASN A 177 -7.44 2.05 -4.19
N ILE A 178 -8.10 1.09 -3.55
CA ILE A 178 -8.11 -0.33 -3.93
C ILE A 178 -9.56 -0.80 -4.00
N THR A 179 -9.88 -1.47 -5.11
CA THR A 179 -11.23 -1.97 -5.45
C THR A 179 -11.16 -3.37 -6.03
N ALA A 180 -12.33 -4.00 -6.23
CA ALA A 180 -12.37 -5.33 -6.79
C ALA A 180 -11.87 -5.31 -8.25
N ALA A 181 -11.26 -6.40 -8.71
CA ALA A 181 -10.80 -6.49 -10.10
C ALA A 181 -11.96 -6.30 -11.11
N SER A 182 -13.19 -6.65 -10.73
CA SER A 182 -14.40 -6.44 -11.53
C SER A 182 -14.74 -4.97 -11.78
N ASP A 183 -14.28 -4.08 -10.90
CA ASP A 183 -14.55 -2.64 -11.03
C ASP A 183 -13.72 -2.04 -12.17
N GLY A 184 -12.60 -2.67 -12.53
CA GLY A 184 -11.81 -2.31 -13.70
C GLY A 184 -11.22 -0.89 -13.65
N CYS A 185 -10.80 -0.39 -14.80
CA CYS A 185 -10.33 0.98 -14.97
C CYS A 185 -11.28 1.77 -15.88
N ASP A 186 -12.03 2.71 -15.30
CA ASP A 186 -12.89 3.65 -16.03
C ASP A 186 -12.12 4.78 -16.76
N GLY A 187 -10.80 4.68 -16.85
CA GLY A 187 -9.91 5.69 -17.41
C GLY A 187 -8.48 5.55 -16.87
N ASN A 188 -7.52 6.17 -17.56
CA ASN A 188 -6.11 6.29 -17.15
C ASN A 188 -5.43 4.96 -16.83
N MET A 189 -5.75 3.93 -17.62
CA MET A 189 -5.13 2.63 -17.47
C MET A 189 -3.62 2.74 -17.68
N TYR A 190 -2.86 2.35 -16.67
CA TYR A 190 -1.42 2.28 -16.74
C TYR A 190 -0.99 1.12 -17.63
N VAL A 191 -0.12 1.41 -18.59
CA VAL A 191 0.49 0.43 -19.48
C VAL A 191 2.01 0.42 -19.22
N PRO A 192 2.54 -0.59 -18.51
CA PRO A 192 3.98 -0.69 -18.25
C PRO A 192 4.80 -0.67 -19.54
N GLY A 193 5.90 0.08 -19.56
CA GLY A 193 6.80 0.20 -20.71
C GLY A 193 6.48 1.36 -21.66
N ASN A 194 5.34 2.04 -21.50
CA ASN A 194 5.02 3.25 -22.25
C ASN A 194 5.52 4.49 -21.48
N ASN A 195 6.81 4.79 -21.57
CA ASN A 195 7.39 6.03 -21.01
C ASN A 195 7.03 7.30 -21.81
N ASN A 196 5.98 7.24 -22.64
CA ASN A 196 5.48 8.38 -23.37
C ASN A 196 4.32 9.00 -22.60
N ASN A 197 4.66 10.01 -21.80
CA ASN A 197 3.80 11.12 -21.49
C ASN A 197 3.18 11.65 -22.80
N THR A 198 2.04 11.09 -23.19
CA THR A 198 1.17 11.62 -24.22
C THR A 198 -0.19 11.76 -23.59
N ASN A 199 -0.34 12.91 -22.92
CA ASN A 199 -1.56 13.70 -22.79
C ASN A 199 -2.71 13.13 -23.63
N THR A 200 -3.43 12.14 -23.10
CA THR A 200 -4.53 11.50 -23.81
C THR A 200 -5.73 12.39 -23.57
N THR A 201 -5.83 13.39 -24.46
CA THR A 201 -7.00 14.25 -24.54
C THR A 201 -8.20 13.33 -24.76
N SER A 202 -9.09 13.29 -23.78
CA SER A 202 -10.41 12.69 -23.84
C SER A 202 -11.09 13.07 -25.17
N SER A 203 -11.17 12.14 -26.11
CA SER A 203 -12.08 12.25 -27.24
C SER A 203 -13.49 11.98 -26.74
N SER A 204 -14.15 13.06 -26.32
CA SER A 204 -15.61 13.10 -26.24
C SER A 204 -16.17 12.77 -27.62
N SER A 205 -16.74 11.58 -27.78
CA SER A 205 -17.58 11.26 -28.92
C SER A 205 -18.99 11.78 -28.62
N ASN A 206 -19.32 12.94 -29.20
CA ASN A 206 -20.71 13.28 -29.43
C ASN A 206 -21.28 12.30 -30.46
N SER A 207 -22.38 11.63 -30.10
CA SER A 207 -23.32 11.00 -31.02
C SER A 207 -24.71 11.56 -30.73
#